data_AF-A0A6J4YGB0-F1
#
_entry.id   AF-A0A6J4YGB0-F1
#
_cell.length_a   1.000
_cell.length_b   1.000
_cell.length_c   1.000
_cell.angle_alpha   90.00
_cell.angle_beta   90.00
_cell.angle_gamma   90.00
#
_symmetry.space_group_name_H-M   'P 1'
#
loop_
_entity.id
_entity.type
_entity.pdbx_description
1 polymer ?
#
loop_
_entity_poly.entity_id
_entity_poly.type
_entity_poly.pdbx_seq_one_letter_code
_entity_poly.pdbx_strand_id
1 'polypeptide(L)' 'MERGGIFFKDSGVLAGLGSIGKNNLLVTPEYGPRIRVWPLLFDAELKPTGPGR' A
#
# COMPACT_ATOMS: atom_id res chain seq x y z
N MET A 1 5.91 12.64 -18.80
CA MET A 1 6.10 12.04 -17.46
C MET A 1 4.98 12.53 -16.57
N GLU A 2 4.06 11.66 -16.19
CA GLU A 2 2.95 12.03 -15.29
C GLU A 2 3.51 12.27 -13.88
N ARG A 3 3.46 13.53 -13.42
CA ARG A 3 3.78 13.92 -12.04
C ARG A 3 2.47 13.90 -11.24
N GLY A 4 2.10 12.76 -10.64
CA GLY A 4 0.92 12.73 -9.77
C GLY A 4 0.23 11.37 -9.55
N GLY A 5 0.76 10.26 -10.07
CA GLY A 5 0.19 8.95 -9.83
C GLY A 5 0.48 8.43 -8.42
N ILE A 6 -0.53 7.87 -7.74
CA ILE A 6 -0.35 7.09 -6.52
C ILE A 6 -0.16 5.62 -6.91
N PHE A 7 0.97 5.02 -6.55
CA PHE A 7 1.21 3.59 -6.76
C PHE A 7 0.60 2.79 -5.62
N PHE A 8 -0.49 2.06 -5.89
CA PHE A 8 -1.32 1.47 -4.82
C PHE A 8 -0.58 0.39 -4.03
N LYS A 9 0.26 -0.40 -4.71
CA LYS A 9 1.05 -1.47 -4.08
C LYS A 9 2.09 -0.90 -3.14
N ASP A 10 2.88 0.06 -3.62
CA ASP A 10 3.93 0.71 -2.83
C ASP A 10 3.34 1.52 -1.68
N SER A 11 2.21 2.19 -1.90
CA SER A 11 1.47 2.88 -0.84
C SER A 11 1.02 1.91 0.24
N GLY A 12 0.57 0.71 -0.12
CA GLY A 12 0.22 -0.34 0.82
C GLY A 12 1.41 -0.83 1.65
N VAL A 13 2.60 -0.93 1.04
CA VAL A 13 3.84 -1.23 1.77
C VAL A 13 4.15 -0.10 2.76
N LEU A 14 4.16 1.16 2.30
CA LEU A 14 4.46 2.33 3.14
C LEU A 14 3.45 2.55 4.28
N ALA A 15 2.21 2.09 4.09
CA ALA A 15 1.15 2.14 5.09
C ALA A 15 1.17 0.95 6.06
N GLY A 16 2.13 0.03 5.95
CA GLY A 16 2.25 -1.09 6.89
C GLY A 16 1.35 -2.28 6.58
N LEU A 17 0.69 -2.31 5.41
CA LEU A 17 -0.29 -3.36 5.08
C LEU A 17 0.39 -4.69 4.72
N GLY A 18 1.66 -4.67 4.31
CA GLY A 18 2.42 -5.87 3.94
C GLY A 18 3.66 -5.56 3.09
N SER A 19 4.09 -6.53 2.30
CA SER A 19 5.27 -6.44 1.40
C SER A 19 4.97 -6.89 -0.02
N ILE A 20 5.85 -6.55 -0.97
CA ILE A 20 5.76 -7.02 -2.35
C ILE A 20 6.28 -8.45 -2.45
N GLY A 21 5.39 -9.37 -2.82
CA GLY A 21 5.74 -10.77 -3.05
C GLY A 21 6.49 -10.99 -4.37
N LYS A 22 7.07 -12.18 -4.55
CA LYS A 22 7.72 -12.59 -5.82
C LYS A 22 6.78 -12.56 -7.04
N ASN A 23 5.47 -12.60 -6.79
CA ASN A 23 4.42 -12.46 -7.80
C ASN A 23 4.08 -11.00 -8.13
N ASN A 24 4.84 -10.04 -7.61
CA ASN A 24 4.63 -8.60 -7.79
C ASN A 24 3.26 -8.10 -7.30
N LEU A 25 2.68 -8.78 -6.30
CA LEU A 25 1.46 -8.36 -5.61
C LEU A 25 1.81 -7.91 -4.19
N LEU A 26 0.99 -7.00 -3.65
CA LEU A 26 1.01 -6.70 -2.22
C LEU A 26 0.50 -7.93 -1.46
N VAL A 27 1.32 -8.49 -0.58
CA VAL A 27 0.99 -9.63 0.27
C VAL A 27 0.73 -9.11 1.68
N THR A 28 -0.50 -9.23 2.15
CA THR A 28 -0.86 -8.88 3.53
C THR A 28 -0.72 -10.10 4.44
N PRO A 29 -0.30 -9.95 5.72
CA PRO A 29 -0.18 -11.08 6.64
C PRO A 29 -1.49 -11.83 6.88
N GLU A 30 -2.62 -11.12 6.91
CA GLU A 30 -3.93 -11.67 7.27
C GLU A 30 -4.68 -12.24 6.06
N TYR A 31 -4.65 -11.57 4.91
CA TYR A 31 -5.47 -11.92 3.74
C TYR A 31 -4.67 -12.45 2.55
N GLY A 32 -3.33 -12.45 2.65
CA GLY A 32 -2.46 -12.80 1.53
C GLY A 32 -2.56 -11.80 0.37
N PRO A 33 -2.27 -12.23 -0.87
CA PRO A 33 -2.20 -11.36 -2.05
C PRO A 33 -3.53 -11.15 -2.79
N ARG A 34 -4.59 -11.89 -2.45
CA ARG A 34 -5.88 -11.87 -3.17
C ARG A 34 -6.83 -10.82 -2.61
N ILE A 35 -6.36 -9.58 -2.55
CA ILE A 35 -7.13 -8.43 -2.09
C ILE A 35 -7.10 -7.29 -3.12
N ARG A 36 -8.16 -6.48 -3.14
CA ARG A 36 -8.20 -5.22 -3.89
C ARG A 36 -7.88 -4.07 -2.94
N VAL A 37 -6.89 -3.27 -3.31
CA VAL A 37 -6.46 -2.10 -2.54
C VAL A 37 -6.93 -0.83 -3.24
N TRP A 38 -7.40 0.14 -2.47
CA TRP A 38 -7.80 1.45 -2.97
C TRP A 38 -7.25 2.53 -2.02
N PRO A 39 -6.49 3.52 -2.50
CA PRO A 39 -6.10 4.65 -1.68
C PRO A 39 -7.25 5.65 -1.56
N LEU A 40 -7.36 6.27 -0.38
CA LEU A 40 -8.19 7.45 -0.18
C LEU A 40 -7.26 8.64 0.00
N LEU A 41 -7.42 9.66 -0.85
CA LEU A 41 -6.76 10.95 -0.68
C LEU A 41 -7.71 11.87 0.09
N PHE A 42 -7.22 12.47 1.17
CA PHE A 42 -7.99 13.37 2.02
C PHE A 42 -7.04 14.37 2.71
N ASP A 43 -7.59 15.48 3.20
CA ASP A 43 -6.83 16.64 3.71
C ASP A 43 -6.57 16.61 5.22
N ALA A 44 -6.97 15.53 5.90
CA ALA A 44 -6.73 15.40 7.33
C ALA A 44 -5.35 14.80 7.60
N GLU A 45 -4.63 15.38 8.56
CA GLU A 45 -3.38 14.80 9.03
C GLU A 45 -3.65 13.55 9.88
N LEU A 46 -3.04 12.43 9.49
CA LEU A 46 -3.02 11.20 10.29
C LEU A 46 -1.60 10.85 10.70
N LYS A 47 -1.47 10.20 11.86
CA LYS A 47 -0.20 9.62 12.28
C LYS A 47 0.20 8.49 11.30
N PRO A 48 1.41 8.53 10.71
CA PRO A 48 1.88 7.46 9.84
C PRO A 48 2.03 6.14 10.59
N THR A 49 1.64 5.04 9.94
CA THR A 49 1.85 3.66 10.43
C THR A 49 3.26 3.14 10.13
N GLY A 50 3.92 3.68 9.09
CA GLY A 50 5.26 3.27 8.65
C GLY A 50 5.23 1.99 7.80
N PRO A 51 6.34 1.67 7.12
CA PRO A 51 6.37 0.57 6.18
C PRO A 51 6.25 -0.81 6.84
N GLY A 52 5.55 -1.73 6.16
CA GLY A 52 5.43 -3.13 6.54
C GLY A 52 6.73 -3.90 6.28
N ARG A 53 6.86 -5.08 6.90
CA ARG A 53 8.01 -5.96 6.69
C ARG A 53 7.94 -6.71 5.36
#